data_AF-Q5EF88-F1
#
_entry.id   AF-Q5EF88-F1
#
_cell.length_a   1.000
_cell.length_b   1.000
_cell.length_c   1.000
_cell.angle_alpha   90.00
_cell.angle_beta   90.00
_cell.angle_gamma   90.00
#
_symmetry.space_group_name_H-M   'P 1'
#
loop_
_entity.id
_entity.type
_entity.pdbx_description
1 polymer ?
#
loop_
_entity_poly.entity_id
_entity_poly.type
_entity_poly.pdbx_seq_one_letter_code
_entity_poly.pdbx_strand_id
1 'polypeptide(L)' 'QGACGSCWAFSAVGNIESQWARAGHGLVSLSEQQLVSCDDKDNGCNGGLMLQAFEWLLRHMYGIVFTEKSYPYTSGN' A
#
# COMPACT_ATOMS: atom_id res chain seq x y z
N GLN A 1 -9.44 -1.76 -6.45
CA GLN A 1 -8.46 -2.46 -7.31
C GLN A 1 -8.87 -2.62 -8.77
N GLY A 2 -10.14 -2.50 -9.17
CA GLY A 2 -10.52 -2.65 -10.59
C GLY A 2 -10.09 -4.00 -11.17
N ALA A 3 -9.55 -4.02 -12.40
CA ALA A 3 -9.04 -5.25 -13.05
C ALA A 3 -7.62 -5.65 -12.62
N CYS A 4 -6.96 -4.86 -11.78
CA CYS A 4 -5.62 -5.11 -11.30
C CYS A 4 -5.62 -6.07 -10.11
N GLY A 5 -4.76 -7.08 -10.14
CA GLY A 5 -4.52 -8.05 -9.07
C GLY A 5 -3.77 -7.47 -7.86
N SER A 6 -4.10 -6.24 -7.45
CA SER A 6 -3.43 -5.52 -6.36
C SER A 6 -4.10 -5.69 -4.99
N CYS A 7 -4.92 -6.72 -4.78
CA CYS A 7 -5.61 -6.94 -3.50
C CYS A 7 -4.64 -7.00 -2.30
N TRP A 8 -3.42 -7.49 -2.53
CA TRP A 8 -2.33 -7.53 -1.56
C TRP A 8 -1.95 -6.12 -1.08
N ALA A 9 -1.83 -5.14 -1.99
CA ALA A 9 -1.53 -3.76 -1.66
C ALA A 9 -2.67 -3.12 -0.86
N PHE A 10 -3.92 -3.32 -1.27
CA PHE A 10 -5.11 -2.86 -0.53
C PHE A 10 -5.17 -3.46 0.88
N SER A 11 -4.87 -4.75 1.03
CA SER A 11 -4.86 -5.40 2.34
C SER A 11 -3.74 -4.87 3.24
N ALA A 12 -2.56 -4.58 2.68
CA ALA A 12 -1.44 -4.02 3.43
C ALA A 12 -1.74 -2.57 3.87
N VAL A 13 -2.17 -1.73 2.94
CA VAL A 13 -2.52 -0.33 3.19
C VAL A 13 -3.65 -0.20 4.21
N GLY A 14 -4.76 -0.91 4.02
CA GLY A 14 -5.88 -0.86 4.98
C GLY A 14 -5.50 -1.32 6.39
N ASN A 15 -4.55 -2.27 6.50
CA ASN A 15 -3.98 -2.62 7.81
C ASN A 15 -3.21 -1.44 8.42
N ILE A 16 -2.33 -0.79 7.67
CA ILE A 16 -1.52 0.34 8.14
C ILE A 16 -2.41 1.51 8.57
N GLU A 17 -3.42 1.87 7.76
CA GLU A 17 -4.42 2.88 8.11
C GLU A 17 -5.11 2.56 9.45
N SER A 18 -5.51 1.29 9.63
CA SER A 18 -6.15 0.83 10.86
C SER A 18 -5.20 0.89 12.07
N GLN A 19 -3.94 0.48 11.90
CA GLN A 19 -2.94 0.56 12.96
C GLN A 19 -2.62 2.01 13.33
N TRP A 20 -2.52 2.89 12.33
CA TRP A 20 -2.28 4.31 12.48
C TRP A 20 -3.40 4.99 13.28
N ALA A 21 -4.65 4.75 12.91
CA ALA A 21 -5.80 5.23 13.66
C ALA A 21 -5.82 4.67 15.11
N ARG A 22 -5.51 3.38 15.29
CA ARG A 22 -5.45 2.75 16.62
C ARG A 22 -4.35 3.33 17.51
N ALA A 23 -3.27 3.85 16.92
CA ALA A 23 -2.20 4.52 17.66
C ALA A 23 -2.59 5.93 18.18
N GLY A 24 -3.80 6.41 17.88
CA GLY A 24 -4.32 7.71 18.34
C GLY A 24 -4.21 8.82 17.30
N HIS A 25 -3.80 8.50 16.06
CA HIS A 25 -3.84 9.44 14.96
C HIS A 25 -5.24 9.48 14.29
N GLY A 26 -5.48 10.49 13.45
CA GLY A 26 -6.70 10.54 12.64
C GLY A 26 -6.69 9.48 11.54
N LEU A 27 -7.87 8.99 11.17
CA LEU A 27 -8.03 8.13 10.01
C LEU A 27 -7.62 8.91 8.76
N VAL A 28 -6.66 8.35 8.02
CA VAL A 28 -6.12 8.93 6.78
C VAL A 28 -6.10 7.84 5.73
N SER A 29 -6.48 8.20 4.50
CA SER A 29 -6.38 7.30 3.37
C SER A 29 -4.95 7.31 2.82
N LEU A 30 -4.37 6.13 2.67
CA LEU A 30 -3.00 5.88 2.25
C LEU A 30 -2.97 5.22 0.86
N SER A 31 -1.85 5.33 0.17
CA SER A 31 -1.73 4.98 -1.25
C SER A 31 -1.39 3.51 -1.47
N GLU A 32 -2.30 2.74 -2.08
CA GLU A 32 -1.96 1.44 -2.64
C GLU A 32 -1.06 1.57 -3.86
N GLN A 33 -1.15 2.68 -4.59
CA GLN A 33 -0.37 2.90 -5.80
C GLN A 33 1.13 2.95 -5.52
N GLN A 34 1.55 3.43 -4.36
CA GLN A 34 2.94 3.36 -3.92
C GLN A 34 3.45 1.92 -3.93
N LEU A 35 2.71 0.98 -3.35
CA LEU A 35 3.08 -0.44 -3.35
C LEU A 35 3.02 -1.02 -4.77
N VAL A 36 1.93 -0.77 -5.50
CA VAL A 36 1.75 -1.34 -6.85
C VAL A 36 2.82 -0.87 -7.83
N SER A 37 3.27 0.39 -7.74
CA SER A 37 4.25 0.96 -8.67
C SER A 37 5.70 0.80 -8.24
N CYS A 38 5.98 0.78 -6.94
CA CYS A 38 7.35 0.95 -6.43
C CYS A 38 7.90 -0.27 -5.70
N ASP A 39 7.04 -1.15 -5.18
CA ASP A 39 7.48 -2.41 -4.58
C ASP A 39 8.07 -3.32 -5.66
N ASP A 40 9.37 -3.58 -5.56
CA ASP A 40 10.14 -4.41 -6.49
C ASP A 40 10.27 -5.87 -6.01
N LYS A 41 9.60 -6.24 -4.92
CA LYS A 41 9.50 -7.62 -4.41
C LYS A 41 8.21 -8.30 -4.87
N ASP A 42 7.12 -7.55 -4.89
CA ASP A 42 5.83 -7.99 -5.40
C ASP A 42 5.66 -7.68 -6.90
N ASN A 43 4.57 -8.15 -7.51
CA ASN A 43 4.40 -8.14 -8.96
C ASN A 43 3.31 -7.15 -9.43
N GLY A 44 3.10 -6.06 -8.69
CA GLY A 44 2.13 -5.02 -9.02
C GLY A 44 0.72 -5.61 -9.24
N CYS A 45 0.19 -5.45 -10.46
CA CYS A 45 -1.12 -6.00 -10.85
C CYS A 45 -1.18 -7.51 -11.07
N ASN A 46 -0.04 -8.21 -11.04
CA ASN A 46 0.01 -9.68 -11.16
C ASN A 46 -0.02 -10.39 -9.81
N GLY A 47 -0.24 -9.66 -8.71
CA GLY A 47 -0.31 -10.20 -7.36
C GLY A 47 0.91 -9.90 -6.51
N GLY A 48 0.81 -10.29 -5.24
CA GLY A 48 1.82 -10.04 -4.22
C GLY A 48 1.38 -10.51 -2.84
N LEU A 49 2.20 -10.27 -1.83
CA LEU A 49 1.94 -10.68 -0.45
C LEU A 49 2.11 -9.52 0.53
N MET A 50 1.13 -9.32 1.39
CA MET A 50 1.12 -8.22 2.37
C MET A 50 2.38 -8.17 3.26
N LEU A 51 2.91 -9.33 3.64
CA LEU A 51 4.12 -9.41 4.45
C LEU A 51 5.36 -8.89 3.69
N GLN A 52 5.44 -9.14 2.38
CA GLN A 52 6.51 -8.60 1.54
C GLN A 52 6.38 -7.08 1.40
N ALA A 53 5.15 -6.59 1.17
CA ALA A 53 4.86 -5.16 1.16
C ALA A 53 5.31 -4.45 2.45
N PHE A 54 5.03 -5.03 3.63
CA PHE A 54 5.46 -4.47 4.90
C PHE A 54 6.99 -4.47 5.04
N GLU A 55 7.66 -5.57 4.70
CA GLU A 55 9.12 -5.62 4.71
C GLU A 55 9.75 -4.63 3.73
N TRP A 56 9.17 -4.49 2.54
CA TRP A 56 9.66 -3.55 1.53
C TRP A 56 9.53 -2.11 2.02
N LEU A 57 8.38 -1.74 2.57
CA LEU A 57 8.17 -0.41 3.17
C LEU A 57 9.21 -0.11 4.26
N LEU A 58 9.44 -1.05 5.18
CA LEU A 58 10.39 -0.86 6.27
C LEU A 58 11.84 -0.75 5.76
N ARG A 59 12.23 -1.56 4.79
CA ARG A 59 13.63 -1.65 4.31
C ARG A 59 13.99 -0.60 3.27
N HIS A 60 13.05 -0.20 2.41
CA HIS A 60 13.33 0.67 1.25
C HIS A 60 12.64 2.03 1.34
N MET A 61 11.58 2.16 2.14
CA MET A 61 10.85 3.42 2.32
C MET A 61 10.97 3.98 3.75
N TYR A 62 11.78 3.38 4.62
CA TYR A 62 11.91 3.78 6.04
C TYR A 62 10.55 3.77 6.77
N GLY A 63 9.63 2.89 6.36
CA GLY A 63 8.27 2.80 6.88
C GLY A 63 7.31 3.89 6.39
N ILE A 64 7.72 4.73 5.42
CA ILE A 64 6.90 5.82 4.89
C ILE A 64 5.86 5.28 3.91
N VAL A 65 4.61 5.64 4.14
CA VAL A 65 3.50 5.42 3.20
C VAL A 65 2.90 6.77 2.80
N PHE A 66 2.74 7.00 1.51
CA PHE A 66 2.12 8.21 0.98
C PHE A 66 0.62 8.21 1.22
N THR A 67 0.02 9.39 1.29
CA THR A 67 -1.45 9.51 1.29
C THR A 67 -2.01 9.18 -0.08
N GLU A 68 -3.22 8.66 -0.14
CA GLU A 68 -3.93 8.42 -1.41
C GLU A 68 -4.08 9.73 -2.21
N LYS A 69 -4.27 10.86 -1.52
CA LYS A 69 -4.32 12.18 -2.16
C LYS A 69 -3.00 12.56 -2.85
N SER A 70 -1.85 12.23 -2.25
CA SER A 70 -0.53 12.57 -2.81
C SER A 70 -0.08 11.63 -3.91
N TYR A 71 -0.55 10.37 -3.88
CA TYR A 71 -0.25 9.39 -4.91
C TYR A 71 -1.50 8.54 -5.17
N PRO A 72 -2.42 9.01 -6.04
CA PRO A 72 -3.70 8.36 -6.26
C PRO A 72 -3.58 7.02 -6.97
N TYR A 73 -4.54 6.14 -6.71
CA TYR A 73 -4.67 4.86 -7.38
C TYR A 73 -5.09 5.01 -8.85
N THR A 74 -4.21 4.59 -9.77
CA THR A 74 -4.43 4.66 -11.22
C THR A 74 -4.38 3.30 -11.92
N SER A 75 -4.08 2.23 -11.20
CA SER A 75 -3.91 0.88 -11.78
C SER A 75 -5.22 0.12 -11.96
N GLY A 76 -6.38 0.72 -11.68
CA GLY A 76 -7.67 0.03 -11.70
C GLY A 76 -8.24 -0.26 -13.10
N ASN A 77 -7.68 0.35 -14.14
CA ASN A 77 -8.18 0.31 -15.52
C ASN A 77 -7.28 -0.51 -16.43
#